data_AF-A0A3Q2EB52-F1
#
_entry.id   AF-A0A3Q2EB52-F1
#
_cell.length_a   1.000
_cell.length_b   1.000
_cell.length_c   1.000
_cell.angle_alpha   90.00
_cell.angle_beta   90.00
_cell.angle_gamma   90.00
#
_symmetry.space_group_name_H-M   'P 1'
#
loop_
_entity.id
_entity.type
_entity.pdbx_description
1 polymer ?
#
loop_
_entity_poly.entity_id
_entity_poly.type
_entity_poly.pdbx_seq_one_letter_code
_entity_poly.pdbx_strand_id
1 'polypeptide(L)'
;VGTQSLDLIIDAVCCCLTECRAQTESVLQPDGDVTAAAGETATLRCLYNTSSSNHYLFWYRQKGSSSPQFILSRFKVGEGKTEETERFSSSLDATARSVPLQIHNLRLSDSAVYYCALSSLSN
;
A
#
# COMPACT_ATOMS: atom_id res chain seq x y z
N VAL A 1 -24.06 -15.15 -16.92
CA VAL A 1 -23.89 -14.17 -15.83
C VAL A 1 -22.41 -13.85 -15.77
N GLY A 2 -21.99 -12.72 -16.35
CA GLY A 2 -20.60 -12.30 -16.35
C GLY A 2 -20.29 -11.58 -15.03
N THR A 3 -19.46 -12.18 -14.19
CA THR A 3 -18.92 -11.51 -13.00
C THR A 3 -18.03 -10.35 -13.46
N GLN A 4 -18.39 -9.12 -13.11
CA GLN A 4 -17.53 -7.96 -13.30
C GLN A 4 -16.47 -7.98 -12.20
N SER A 5 -15.23 -8.22 -12.60
CA SER A 5 -14.05 -8.31 -11.74
C SER A 5 -13.20 -7.04 -11.89
N LEU A 6 -12.47 -6.63 -10.84
CA LEU A 6 -11.76 -5.36 -10.76
C LEU A 6 -10.27 -5.55 -10.60
N ASP A 7 -9.45 -4.93 -11.43
CA ASP A 7 -7.98 -5.03 -11.36
C ASP A 7 -7.37 -3.86 -10.56
N LEU A 8 -6.44 -4.18 -9.66
CA LEU A 8 -5.70 -3.27 -8.77
C LEU A 8 -4.21 -3.45 -9.06
N ILE A 9 -3.66 -2.57 -9.90
CA ILE A 9 -2.28 -2.68 -10.36
C ILE A 9 -1.34 -2.11 -9.29
N ILE A 10 -0.24 -2.82 -9.04
CA ILE A 10 0.84 -2.44 -8.15
C ILE A 10 2.11 -2.40 -8.99
N ASP A 11 2.63 -1.19 -9.24
CA ASP A 11 3.86 -1.04 -10.01
C ASP A 11 5.10 -1.11 -9.10
N ALA A 12 5.95 -2.11 -9.37
CA ALA A 12 7.30 -2.18 -8.85
C ALA A 12 8.25 -1.44 -9.81
N VAL A 13 8.69 -0.24 -9.44
CA VAL A 13 9.76 0.46 -10.17
C VAL A 13 11.08 -0.29 -9.93
N CYS A 14 11.44 -1.16 -10.88
CA CYS A 14 12.72 -1.84 -10.90
C CYS A 14 13.78 -0.92 -11.53
N CYS A 15 14.55 -0.22 -10.70
CA CYS A 15 15.68 0.59 -11.15
C CYS A 15 16.88 -0.31 -11.50
N CYS A 16 17.08 -0.59 -12.78
CA CYS A 16 18.23 -1.34 -13.31
C CYS A 16 19.48 -0.48 -13.64
N LEU A 17 19.73 0.67 -13.01
CA LEU A 17 20.93 1.45 -13.32
C LEU A 17 21.58 2.07 -12.07
N THR A 18 22.83 1.66 -11.85
CA THR A 18 23.91 2.39 -11.14
C THR A 18 23.89 2.33 -9.60
N GLU A 19 24.97 1.77 -9.05
CA GLU A 19 25.31 1.65 -7.61
C GLU A 19 24.32 0.83 -6.75
N CYS A 20 24.60 -0.45 -6.51
CA CYS A 20 24.05 -1.18 -5.36
C CYS A 20 24.63 -0.62 -4.05
N ARG A 21 24.23 0.59 -3.68
CA ARG A 21 24.10 0.90 -2.26
C ARG A 21 23.04 -0.06 -1.77
N ALA A 22 23.40 -0.96 -0.85
CA ALA A 22 22.42 -1.72 -0.11
C ALA A 22 21.54 -0.70 0.61
N GLN A 23 20.42 -0.32 0.01
CA GLN A 23 19.44 0.53 0.67
C GLN A 23 18.92 -0.30 1.84
N THR A 24 19.24 0.13 3.05
CA THR A 24 18.80 -0.50 4.30
C THR A 24 17.29 -0.41 4.48
N GLU A 25 16.63 0.43 3.67
CA GLU A 25 15.21 0.68 3.70
C GLU A 25 14.56 0.39 2.35
N SER A 26 13.44 -0.34 2.36
CA SER A 26 12.74 -0.69 1.13
C SER A 26 11.27 -1.01 1.40
N VAL A 27 10.45 -0.92 0.36
CA VAL A 27 9.07 -1.43 0.35
C VAL A 27 8.94 -2.45 -0.78
N LEU A 28 8.23 -3.54 -0.51
CA LEU A 28 7.93 -4.61 -1.45
C LEU A 28 6.43 -4.86 -1.45
N GLN A 29 5.79 -4.66 -2.59
CA GLN A 29 4.40 -5.04 -2.82
C GLN A 29 4.41 -6.30 -3.71
N PRO A 30 4.19 -7.50 -3.13
CA PRO A 30 4.44 -8.77 -3.82
C PRO A 30 3.36 -9.14 -4.85
N ASP A 31 2.19 -8.53 -4.74
CA ASP A 31 1.08 -8.74 -5.67
C ASP A 31 1.22 -7.72 -6.81
N GLY A 32 1.21 -8.16 -8.07
CA GLY A 32 1.26 -7.26 -9.23
C GLY A 32 -0.11 -6.72 -9.63
N ASP A 33 -1.11 -7.61 -9.65
CA ASP A 33 -2.51 -7.26 -9.83
C ASP A 33 -3.35 -8.04 -8.81
N VAL A 34 -4.31 -7.37 -8.18
CA VAL A 34 -5.26 -7.99 -7.26
C VAL A 34 -6.67 -7.80 -7.79
N THR A 35 -7.26 -8.92 -8.20
CA THR A 35 -8.63 -8.92 -8.71
C THR A 35 -9.64 -9.37 -7.66
N ALA A 36 -10.70 -8.59 -7.45
CA ALA A 36 -11.82 -8.94 -6.55
C ALA A 36 -13.18 -8.53 -7.16
N ALA A 37 -14.28 -9.14 -6.71
CA ALA A 37 -15.61 -8.78 -7.17
C ALA A 37 -16.14 -7.52 -6.47
N ALA A 38 -17.05 -6.79 -7.13
CA ALA A 38 -17.71 -5.65 -6.52
C ALA A 38 -18.46 -6.07 -5.24
N GLY A 39 -18.33 -5.27 -4.18
CA GLY A 39 -18.88 -5.56 -2.86
C GLY A 39 -17.99 -6.42 -1.95
N GLU A 40 -16.96 -7.08 -2.50
CA GLU A 40 -15.98 -7.83 -1.70
C GLU A 40 -14.96 -6.91 -1.03
N THR A 41 -14.11 -7.51 -0.18
CA THR A 41 -12.94 -6.83 0.39
C THR A 41 -11.68 -7.29 -0.34
N ALA A 42 -10.94 -6.35 -0.94
CA ALA A 42 -9.61 -6.64 -1.47
C ALA A 42 -8.55 -6.36 -0.40
N THR A 43 -7.47 -7.14 -0.40
CA THR A 43 -6.31 -6.93 0.47
C THR A 43 -5.07 -6.77 -0.38
N LEU A 44 -4.43 -5.61 -0.29
CA LEU A 44 -3.16 -5.31 -0.95
C LEU A 44 -2.02 -5.45 0.04
N ARG A 45 -1.04 -6.29 -0.26
CA ARG A 45 0.09 -6.52 0.64
C ARG A 45 1.18 -5.49 0.43
N CYS A 46 1.77 -5.05 1.53
CA CYS A 46 2.96 -4.23 1.55
C CYS A 46 3.89 -4.74 2.64
N LEU A 47 5.08 -5.19 2.24
CA LEU A 47 6.17 -5.56 3.13
C LEU A 47 7.17 -4.41 3.15
N TYR A 48 7.77 -4.14 4.30
CA TYR A 48 8.77 -3.09 4.42
C TYR A 48 10.03 -3.62 5.09
N ASN A 49 11.15 -2.97 4.80
CA ASN A 49 12.40 -3.20 5.48
C ASN A 49 12.90 -1.85 5.98
N THR A 50 13.24 -1.75 7.26
CA THR A 50 13.92 -0.59 7.84
C THR A 50 14.65 -1.01 9.10
N SER A 51 15.73 -0.31 9.42
CA SER A 51 16.40 -0.37 10.72
C SER A 51 15.91 0.71 11.68
N SER A 52 15.18 1.73 11.19
CA SER A 52 14.68 2.81 12.04
C SER A 52 13.56 2.31 12.94
N SER A 53 13.62 2.67 14.23
CA SER A 53 12.52 2.48 15.16
C SER A 53 11.40 3.51 14.99
N ASN A 54 11.70 4.63 14.34
CA ASN A 54 10.79 5.74 14.08
C ASN A 54 10.53 5.87 12.57
N HIS A 55 9.55 5.11 12.11
CA HIS A 55 9.19 5.04 10.70
C HIS A 55 7.67 5.10 10.53
N TYR A 56 7.27 5.64 9.38
CA TYR A 56 5.89 5.83 8.95
C TYR A 56 5.66 5.07 7.65
N LEU A 57 4.52 4.37 7.60
CA LEU A 57 4.03 3.67 6.42
C LEU A 57 2.81 4.40 5.91
N PHE A 58 2.71 4.52 4.59
CA PHE A 58 1.64 5.24 3.93
C PHE A 58 1.06 4.41 2.80
N TRP A 59 -0.24 4.58 2.58
CA TRP A 59 -0.92 4.10 1.38
C TRP A 59 -1.45 5.27 0.58
N TYR A 60 -1.22 5.20 -0.73
CA TYR A 60 -1.72 6.16 -1.71
C TYR A 60 -2.48 5.43 -2.82
N ARG A 61 -3.45 6.12 -3.41
CA ARG A 61 -4.21 5.68 -4.58
C ARG A 61 -3.99 6.66 -5.72
N GLN A 62 -3.65 6.15 -6.90
CA GLN A 62 -3.49 6.94 -8.12
C GLN A 62 -4.50 6.49 -9.17
N LYS A 63 -5.35 7.41 -9.62
CA LYS A 63 -6.35 7.15 -10.68
C LYS A 63 -5.84 7.69 -12.02
N GLY A 64 -5.60 6.82 -12.99
CA GLY A 64 -5.05 7.23 -14.29
C GLY A 64 -3.76 8.03 -14.13
N SER A 65 -3.66 9.19 -14.80
CA SER A 65 -2.50 10.09 -14.74
C SER A 65 -2.56 11.17 -13.64
N SER A 66 -3.52 11.07 -12.71
CA SER A 66 -3.60 12.01 -11.57
C SER A 66 -2.44 11.83 -10.60
N SER A 67 -2.23 12.80 -9.71
CA SER A 67 -1.28 12.65 -8.60
C SER A 67 -1.76 11.63 -7.57
N PRO A 68 -0.87 10.85 -6.93
CA PRO A 68 -1.24 9.95 -5.84
C PRO A 68 -1.99 10.68 -4.71
N GLN A 69 -3.14 10.13 -4.32
CA GLN A 69 -3.99 10.64 -3.25
C GLN A 69 -3.78 9.82 -1.98
N PHE A 70 -3.60 10.50 -0.85
CA PHE A 70 -3.41 9.86 0.45
C PHE A 70 -4.65 9.06 0.87
N ILE A 71 -4.44 7.85 1.40
CA ILE A 71 -5.50 6.99 1.94
C ILE A 71 -5.38 6.91 3.46
N LEU A 72 -4.24 6.39 3.92
CA LEU A 72 -3.98 6.16 5.33
C LEU A 72 -2.48 6.10 5.65
N SER A 73 -2.16 6.25 6.91
CA SER A 73 -0.82 6.09 7.47
C SER A 73 -0.84 5.20 8.70
N ARG A 74 0.26 4.47 8.94
CA ARG A 74 0.49 3.66 10.13
C ARG A 74 1.92 3.84 10.61
N PHE A 75 2.13 3.74 11.91
CA PHE A 75 3.43 3.78 12.56
C PHE A 75 3.39 2.96 13.84
N LYS A 76 4.56 2.63 14.39
CA LYS A 76 4.69 1.65 15.48
C LYS A 76 3.93 2.02 16.76
N VAL A 77 3.84 3.31 17.09
CA VAL A 77 3.24 3.79 18.35
C VAL A 77 2.09 4.74 18.06
N GLY A 78 0.89 4.19 17.82
CA GLY A 78 -0.32 4.96 17.54
C GLY A 78 -1.15 4.36 16.39
N GLU A 79 -2.31 4.95 16.12
CA GLU A 79 -3.27 4.45 15.12
C GLU A 79 -2.99 5.00 13.70
N GLY A 80 -2.30 6.14 13.61
CA GLY A 80 -2.12 6.86 12.35
C GLY A 80 -3.37 7.61 11.89
N LYS A 81 -3.43 7.95 10.59
CA LYS A 81 -4.56 8.66 9.97
C LYS A 81 -5.21 7.79 8.90
N THR A 82 -6.52 7.92 8.71
CA THR A 82 -7.27 7.27 7.62
C THR A 82 -8.32 8.27 7.11
N GLU A 83 -8.39 8.51 5.81
CA GLU A 83 -9.33 9.49 5.22
C GLU A 83 -10.78 8.96 5.14
N GLU A 84 -10.99 7.71 4.73
CA GLU A 84 -12.31 7.06 4.67
C GLU A 84 -12.31 5.78 5.52
N THR A 85 -12.48 5.91 6.85
CA THR A 85 -12.39 4.80 7.81
C THR A 85 -13.36 3.64 7.57
N GLU A 86 -14.53 3.93 6.96
CA GLU A 86 -15.52 2.91 6.60
C GLU A 86 -15.11 2.06 5.39
N ARG A 87 -14.16 2.57 4.59
CA ARG A 87 -13.78 1.97 3.29
C ARG A 87 -12.37 1.41 3.30
N PHE A 88 -11.47 2.04 4.02
CA PHE A 88 -10.07 1.65 4.08
C PHE A 88 -9.66 1.34 5.49
N SER A 89 -9.01 0.21 5.66
CA SER A 89 -8.38 -0.15 6.93
C SER A 89 -7.01 -0.76 6.69
N SER A 90 -6.18 -0.72 7.72
CA SER A 90 -4.83 -1.28 7.70
C SER A 90 -4.38 -1.51 9.13
N SER A 91 -3.68 -2.61 9.35
CA SER A 91 -3.06 -2.92 10.64
C SER A 91 -1.59 -3.20 10.41
N LEU A 92 -0.73 -2.50 11.16
CA LEU A 92 0.72 -2.67 11.08
C LEU A 92 1.13 -3.94 11.82
N ASP A 93 1.72 -4.89 11.11
CA ASP A 93 2.42 -6.03 11.69
C ASP A 93 3.92 -5.73 11.71
N ALA A 94 4.41 -5.31 12.89
CA ALA A 94 5.83 -5.03 13.08
C ALA A 94 6.72 -6.28 13.08
N THR A 95 6.16 -7.45 13.38
CA THR A 95 6.90 -8.72 13.42
C THR A 95 7.12 -9.26 12.02
N ALA A 96 6.06 -9.29 11.21
CA ALA A 96 6.12 -9.69 9.81
C ALA A 96 6.62 -8.57 8.89
N ARG A 97 6.86 -7.36 9.43
CA ARG A 97 7.18 -6.13 8.70
C ARG A 97 6.22 -5.88 7.55
N SER A 98 4.92 -5.90 7.86
CA SER A 98 3.84 -5.82 6.90
C SER A 98 2.83 -4.73 7.27
N VAL A 99 2.22 -4.09 6.28
CA VAL A 99 1.19 -3.07 6.42
C VAL A 99 0.13 -3.23 5.32
N PRO A 100 -0.69 -4.30 5.34
CA PRO A 100 -1.66 -4.53 4.28
C PRO A 100 -2.73 -3.42 4.26
N LEU A 101 -3.18 -3.05 3.07
CA LEU A 101 -4.36 -2.20 2.87
C LEU A 101 -5.56 -3.07 2.58
N GLN A 102 -6.60 -2.94 3.38
CA GLN A 102 -7.90 -3.54 3.14
C GLN A 102 -8.84 -2.49 2.57
N ILE A 103 -9.47 -2.84 1.45
CA ILE A 103 -10.44 -2.01 0.74
C ILE A 103 -11.79 -2.72 0.87
N HIS A 104 -12.69 -2.17 1.67
CA HIS A 104 -14.01 -2.75 1.92
C HIS A 104 -15.03 -2.27 0.89
N ASN A 105 -16.00 -3.14 0.59
CA ASN A 105 -17.10 -2.85 -0.31
C ASN A 105 -16.61 -2.29 -1.65
N LEU A 106 -15.82 -3.10 -2.38
CA LEU A 106 -15.16 -2.69 -3.63
C LEU A 106 -16.17 -2.11 -4.63
N ARG A 107 -15.77 -1.01 -5.26
CA ARG A 107 -16.54 -0.34 -6.31
C ARG A 107 -15.73 -0.32 -7.59
N LEU A 108 -16.43 -0.21 -8.73
CA LEU A 108 -15.76 -0.05 -10.02
C LEU A 108 -14.82 1.17 -10.05
N SER A 109 -15.16 2.22 -9.30
CA SER A 109 -14.37 3.44 -9.16
C SER A 109 -13.13 3.29 -8.26
N ASP A 110 -12.90 2.12 -7.66
CA ASP A 110 -11.70 1.81 -6.89
C ASP A 110 -10.59 1.18 -7.74
N SER A 111 -10.86 0.78 -8.99
CA SER A 111 -9.79 0.36 -9.92
C SER A 111 -8.82 1.53 -10.15
N ALA A 112 -7.59 1.32 -9.72
CA ALA A 112 -6.54 2.33 -9.62
C ALA A 112 -5.19 1.65 -9.31
N VAL A 113 -4.11 2.42 -9.37
CA VAL A 113 -2.80 1.97 -8.89
C VAL A 113 -2.66 2.34 -7.41
N TYR A 114 -2.19 1.40 -6.60
CA TYR A 114 -2.04 1.59 -5.16
C TYR A 114 -0.57 1.48 -4.75
N TYR A 115 -0.07 2.53 -4.09
CA TYR A 115 1.33 2.62 -3.68
C TYR A 115 1.47 2.57 -2.17
N CYS A 116 2.37 1.72 -1.71
CA CYS A 116 2.85 1.72 -0.35
C CYS A 116 4.17 2.49 -0.28
N ALA A 117 4.32 3.37 0.72
CA ALA A 117 5.54 4.14 0.92
C ALA A 117 6.02 4.04 2.37
N LEU A 118 7.33 4.08 2.54
CA LEU A 118 8.03 4.09 3.81
C LEU A 118 8.76 5.43 3.95
N SER A 119 8.63 6.06 5.11
CA SER A 119 9.45 7.21 5.49
C SER A 119 10.05 6.95 6.88
N SER A 120 11.37 6.90 6.95
CA SER A 120 12.08 6.76 8.21
C SER A 120 12.67 8.10 8.62
N LEU A 121 12.52 8.46 9.90
CA LEU A 121 13.21 9.61 10.47
C LEU A 121 14.53 9.10 11.07
N SER A 122 15.66 9.50 10.48
CA SER A 122 16.98 9.32 11.09
C SER A 122 17.22 10.43 12.13
N ASN A 123 17.55 10.05 13.37
CA ASN A 123 18.12 10.97 14.36
C ASN A 123 19.59 11.26 14.06
#